data_AF-A0A661RZW7-F1
#
_entry.id   AF-A0A661RZW7-F1
#
_cell.length_a   1.000
_cell.length_b   1.000
_cell.length_c   1.000
_cell.angle_alpha   90.00
_cell.angle_beta   90.00
_cell.angle_gamma   90.00
#
_symmetry.space_group_name_H-M   'P 1'
#
loop_
_entity.id
_entity.type
_entity.pdbx_description
1 polymer ?
#
loop_
_entity_poly.entity_id
_entity_poly.type
_entity_poly.pdbx_seq_one_letter_code
_entity_poly.pdbx_strand_id
1 'polypeptide(L)' 'KGVQSLKNGDLFEAAGFFNAVLASEPDHIKALNNLAVIYYEMDMSDKAKSILEKILAIDPDNDIARENLANLN' A
#
# COMPACT_ATOMS: atom_id res chain seq x y z
N LYS A 1 -7.39 1.07 23.76
CA LYS A 1 -6.71 -0.18 23.33
C LYS A 1 -7.58 -0.99 22.35
N GLY A 2 -8.86 -1.28 22.64
CA GLY A 2 -9.74 -2.07 21.74
C GLY A 2 -9.94 -1.54 20.32
N VAL A 3 -10.27 -0.25 20.15
CA VAL A 3 -10.50 0.35 18.81
C VAL A 3 -9.25 0.32 17.92
N GLN A 4 -8.06 0.58 18.49
CA GLN A 4 -6.79 0.48 17.76
C GLN A 4 -6.49 -0.96 17.33
N SER A 5 -6.76 -1.95 18.20
CA SER A 5 -6.57 -3.36 17.86
C SER A 5 -7.54 -3.82 16.77
N LEU A 6 -8.78 -3.34 16.76
CA LEU A 6 -9.74 -3.59 15.68
C LEU A 6 -9.29 -2.97 14.37
N LYS A 7 -8.94 -1.67 14.37
CA LYS A 7 -8.41 -0.98 13.17
C LYS A 7 -7.21 -1.74 12.59
N ASN A 8 -6.27 -2.15 13.44
CA ASN A 8 -5.12 -2.91 12.98
C ASN A 8 -5.54 -4.27 12.39
N GLY A 9 -6.48 -4.98 13.01
CA GLY A 9 -7.05 -6.22 12.48
C GLY A 9 -7.66 -6.03 11.08
N ASP A 10 -8.47 -5.00 10.90
CA ASP A 10 -9.11 -4.66 9.62
C ASP A 10 -8.06 -4.32 8.54
N LEU A 11 -6.98 -3.60 8.93
CA LEU A 11 -5.87 -3.28 8.03
C LEU A 11 -5.07 -4.52 7.62
N PHE A 12 -4.81 -5.46 8.53
CA PHE A 12 -4.14 -6.72 8.20
C PHE A 12 -4.98 -7.58 7.24
N GLU A 13 -6.30 -7.66 7.45
CA GLU A 13 -7.20 -8.37 6.56
C GLU A 13 -7.24 -7.72 5.18
N ALA A 14 -7.37 -6.39 5.11
CA ALA A 14 -7.33 -5.64 3.86
C ALA A 14 -6.01 -5.82 3.11
N ALA A 15 -4.87 -5.79 3.81
CA ALA A 15 -3.57 -6.08 3.23
C ALA A 15 -3.52 -7.51 2.64
N GLY A 16 -4.12 -8.49 3.34
CA GLY A 16 -4.23 -9.86 2.84
C GLY A 16 -5.03 -9.95 1.54
N PHE A 17 -6.15 -9.24 1.45
CA PHE A 17 -6.98 -9.19 0.24
C PHE A 17 -6.21 -8.65 -0.97
N PHE A 18 -5.51 -7.51 -0.81
CA PHE A 18 -4.74 -6.94 -1.93
C PHE A 18 -3.52 -7.78 -2.30
N ASN A 19 -2.87 -8.43 -1.32
CA ASN A 19 -1.80 -9.39 -1.64
C ASN A 19 -2.31 -10.58 -2.46
N ALA A 20 -3.52 -11.06 -2.21
CA ALA A 20 -4.12 -12.12 -3.02
C ALA A 20 -4.38 -11.66 -4.48
N VAL A 21 -4.86 -10.43 -4.67
CA VAL A 21 -5.00 -9.83 -6.02
C VAL A 21 -3.64 -9.73 -6.72
N LEU A 22 -2.61 -9.28 -6.01
CA LEU A 22 -1.27 -9.13 -6.56
C LEU A 22 -0.57 -10.47 -6.84
N ALA A 23 -1.02 -11.57 -6.24
CA ALA A 23 -0.52 -12.89 -6.56
C ALA A 23 -0.92 -13.34 -7.98
N SER A 24 -2.09 -12.92 -8.47
CA SER A 24 -2.52 -13.15 -9.85
C SER A 24 -2.12 -12.02 -10.80
N GLU A 25 -2.09 -10.77 -10.31
CA GLU A 25 -1.82 -9.58 -11.11
C GLU A 25 -0.74 -8.71 -10.44
N PRO A 26 0.56 -9.08 -10.56
CA PRO A 26 1.65 -8.44 -9.81
C PRO A 26 1.78 -6.94 -10.05
N ASP A 27 1.34 -6.47 -11.21
CA ASP A 27 1.50 -5.10 -11.69
C ASP A 27 0.16 -4.33 -11.69
N HIS A 28 -0.85 -4.84 -10.99
CA HIS A 28 -2.14 -4.17 -10.84
C HIS A 28 -2.01 -2.90 -9.97
N ILE A 29 -1.75 -1.77 -10.64
CA ILE A 29 -1.42 -0.47 -10.03
C ILE A 29 -2.39 -0.05 -8.93
N LYS A 30 -3.70 -0.23 -9.13
CA LYS A 30 -4.70 0.16 -8.13
C LYS A 30 -4.61 -0.69 -6.85
N ALA A 31 -4.24 -1.96 -6.97
CA ALA A 31 -4.05 -2.83 -5.81
C ALA A 31 -2.74 -2.48 -5.07
N LEU A 32 -1.67 -2.19 -5.82
CA LEU A 32 -0.43 -1.68 -5.26
C LEU A 32 -0.68 -0.36 -4.49
N ASN A 33 -1.40 0.61 -5.07
CA ASN A 33 -1.72 1.87 -4.41
C ASN A 33 -2.49 1.66 -3.09
N ASN A 34 -3.54 0.83 -3.11
CA ASN A 34 -4.29 0.52 -1.89
C ASN A 34 -3.44 -0.18 -0.83
N LEU A 35 -2.58 -1.11 -1.23
CA LEU A 35 -1.69 -1.82 -0.31
C LEU A 35 -0.64 -0.88 0.30
N ALA A 36 -0.12 0.09 -0.46
CA ALA A 36 0.79 1.11 0.06
C ALA A 36 0.13 1.98 1.13
N VAL A 37 -1.11 2.45 0.89
CA VAL A 37 -1.88 3.23 1.87
C VAL A 37 -2.14 2.42 3.13
N ILE A 38 -2.51 1.14 3.00
CA ILE A 38 -2.72 0.25 4.16
C ILE A 38 -1.43 0.08 4.96
N TYR A 39 -0.28 -0.13 4.31
CA TYR A 39 0.99 -0.24 5.03
C TYR A 39 1.38 1.07 5.71
N TYR A 40 1.08 2.21 5.12
CA TYR A 40 1.28 3.49 5.79
C TYR A 40 0.41 3.63 7.05
N GLU A 41 -0.89 3.30 6.96
CA GLU A 41 -1.82 3.31 8.11
C GLU A 41 -1.46 2.33 9.23
N MET A 42 -0.60 1.34 8.93
CA MET A 42 -0.07 0.36 9.88
C MET A 42 1.31 0.77 10.46
N ASP A 43 1.74 2.02 10.23
CA ASP A 43 3.09 2.51 10.58
C ASP A 43 4.23 1.70 9.92
N MET A 44 3.95 1.05 8.78
CA MET A 44 4.93 0.28 7.99
C MET A 44 5.40 1.08 6.78
N SER A 45 5.88 2.30 7.00
CA SER A 45 6.28 3.25 5.93
C SER A 45 7.31 2.70 4.96
N ASP A 46 8.25 1.85 5.41
CA ASP A 46 9.25 1.20 4.54
C ASP A 46 8.58 0.31 3.48
N LYS A 47 7.52 -0.43 3.87
CA LYS A 47 6.77 -1.28 2.93
C LYS A 47 5.93 -0.44 1.98
N ALA A 48 5.29 0.61 2.49
CA ALA A 48 4.54 1.55 1.67
C ALA A 48 5.44 2.16 0.59
N LYS A 49 6.63 2.64 0.98
CA LYS A 49 7.63 3.20 0.08
C LYS A 49 8.03 2.22 -1.02
N SER A 50 8.38 0.98 -0.65
CA SER A 50 8.78 -0.04 -1.63
C SER A 50 7.70 -0.33 -2.66
N ILE A 51 6.42 -0.33 -2.26
CA ILE A 51 5.31 -0.53 -3.18
C ILE A 51 5.14 0.67 -4.12
N LEU A 52 5.23 1.89 -3.60
CA LEU A 52 5.10 3.09 -4.42
C LEU A 52 6.26 3.23 -5.42
N GLU A 53 7.47 2.86 -5.02
CA GLU A 53 8.62 2.75 -5.93
C GLU A 53 8.37 1.71 -7.04
N LYS A 54 7.74 0.57 -6.70
CA LYS A 54 7.32 -0.41 -7.71
C LYS A 54 6.29 0.17 -8.69
N ILE A 55 5.32 0.95 -8.20
CA ILE A 55 4.34 1.62 -9.08
C ILE A 55 5.05 2.55 -10.05
N LEU A 56 5.97 3.38 -9.56
CA LEU A 56 6.74 4.30 -10.42
C LEU A 56 7.68 3.58 -11.40
N ALA A 57 8.10 2.35 -11.10
CA ALA A 57 8.85 1.53 -12.04
C ALA A 57 7.99 0.99 -13.20
N ILE A 58 6.69 0.77 -12.96
CA ILE A 58 5.72 0.30 -13.95
C ILE A 58 5.12 1.48 -14.74
N ASP A 59 4.77 2.55 -14.02
CA ASP A 59 4.13 3.77 -14.50
C ASP A 59 4.88 4.99 -13.93
N PRO A 60 5.94 5.46 -14.60
CA PRO A 60 6.75 6.59 -14.14
C PRO A 60 5.99 7.91 -14.00
N ASP A 61 4.88 8.05 -14.73
CA ASP A 61 4.03 9.25 -14.74
C ASP A 61 2.89 9.17 -13.71
N ASN A 62 2.92 8.18 -12.81
CA ASN A 62 1.90 8.03 -11.78
C ASN A 62 1.99 9.11 -10.70
N ASP A 63 1.21 10.19 -10.87
CA ASP A 63 1.17 11.31 -9.93
C ASP A 63 0.75 10.89 -8.52
N ILE A 64 -0.19 9.94 -8.41
CA ILE A 64 -0.69 9.42 -7.12
C ILE A 64 0.45 8.76 -6.33
N ALA A 65 1.26 7.92 -6.99
CA ALA A 65 2.36 7.25 -6.32
C ALA A 65 3.44 8.25 -5.87
N ARG A 66 3.69 9.29 -6.69
CA ARG A 66 4.65 10.34 -6.36
C ARG A 66 4.18 11.20 -5.18
N GLU A 67 2.89 11.55 -5.14
CA GLU A 67 2.28 12.28 -4.02
C GLU A 67 2.34 11.45 -2.73
N ASN A 68 1.95 10.18 -2.79
CA ASN A 68 2.00 9.29 -1.63
C ASN A 68 3.44 9.13 -1.11
N LEU A 69 4.45 8.99 -1.97
CA LEU A 69 5.86 8.92 -1.57
C LEU A 69 6.33 10.20 -0.88
N ALA A 70 5.90 11.36 -1.36
CA ALA A 70 6.23 12.64 -0.74
C ALA A 70 5.64 12.76 0.67
N ASN A 71 4.43 12.20 0.87
CA ASN A 71 3.71 12.19 2.15
C ASN A 71 4.22 11.16 3.17
N LEU A 72 5.13 10.24 2.79
CA LEU A 72 5.73 9.27 3.71
C LEU A 72 6.85 9.87 4.60
N ASN A 73 7.18 11.16 4.45
CA ASN A 73 8.21 11.88 5.21
C ASN A 73 7.70 12.49 6.52
#